data_AF-A0A3C0B9W4-F1
#
_entry.id   AF-A0A3C0B9W4-F1
#
_cell.length_a   1.000
_cell.length_b   1.000
_cell.length_c   1.000
_cell.angle_alpha   90.00
_cell.angle_beta   90.00
_cell.angle_gamma   90.00
#
_symmetry.space_group_name_H-M   'P 1'
#
loop_
_entity.id
_entity.type
_entity.pdbx_description
1 polymer ?
#
loop_
_entity_poly.entity_id
_entity_poly.type
_entity_poly.pdbx_seq_one_letter_code
_entity_poly.pdbx_strand_id
1 'polypeptide(L)'
;AFTAMRARGAKITDIVIIVIAADDTVMPQTIEAINHAQAANVPIVFAINKMDKPSANAEKIREELSKRNILVEDWGGKYQSQEISAKKGTNVDLLLEKVLLEAEMLDLKANPKRPAHGTILESSLDKGRGYVAKILVQTGTLKQGDLVMAGITMGRVKAMYNERNQAIKEAGP
;
A
#
# COMPACT_ATOMS: atom_id res chain seq x y z
N ALA A 1 1.01 3.46 18.59
CA ALA A 1 0.55 2.05 18.52
C ALA A 1 0.86 1.37 17.18
N PHE A 2 0.65 2.02 16.01
CA PHE A 2 0.80 1.37 14.69
C PHE A 2 2.07 1.76 13.90
N THR A 3 3.02 2.47 14.52
CA THR A 3 4.24 2.98 13.86
C THR A 3 5.08 1.87 13.22
N ALA A 4 5.27 0.74 13.91
CA ALA A 4 6.01 -0.41 13.37
C ALA A 4 5.30 -1.08 12.19
N MET A 5 3.97 -1.13 12.20
CA MET A 5 3.17 -1.69 11.10
C MET A 5 3.23 -0.80 9.86
N ARG A 6 3.20 0.54 10.04
CA ARG A 6 3.37 1.52 8.97
C ARG A 6 4.77 1.50 8.36
N ALA A 7 5.81 1.46 9.20
CA ALA A 7 7.20 1.38 8.73
C ALA A 7 7.47 0.09 7.94
N ARG A 8 6.85 -1.02 8.34
CA ARG A 8 6.92 -2.29 7.60
C ARG A 8 6.16 -2.19 6.27
N GLY A 9 4.95 -1.63 6.27
CA GLY A 9 4.16 -1.41 5.05
C GLY A 9 4.92 -0.59 4.01
N ALA A 10 5.45 0.58 4.42
CA ALA A 10 6.16 1.49 3.51
C ALA A 10 7.42 0.88 2.86
N LYS A 11 8.06 -0.14 3.46
CA LYS A 11 9.23 -0.80 2.85
C LYS A 11 8.85 -1.92 1.87
N ILE A 12 7.64 -2.44 1.97
CA ILE A 12 7.20 -3.61 1.20
C ILE A 12 6.39 -3.16 -0.02
N THR A 13 5.77 -1.99 0.03
CA THR A 13 4.95 -1.43 -1.04
C THR A 13 5.77 -0.64 -2.03
N ASP A 14 5.42 -0.75 -3.31
CA ASP A 14 6.05 0.03 -4.39
C ASP A 14 5.45 1.43 -4.55
N ILE A 15 4.21 1.65 -4.10
CA ILE A 15 3.51 2.93 -4.15
C ILE A 15 2.72 3.12 -2.85
N VAL A 16 2.74 4.34 -2.29
CA VAL A 16 1.92 4.70 -1.12
C VAL A 16 0.86 5.71 -1.52
N ILE A 17 -0.41 5.38 -1.23
CA ILE A 17 -1.54 6.32 -1.38
C ILE A 17 -1.82 6.95 -0.02
N ILE A 18 -1.72 8.28 0.06
CA ILE A 18 -2.01 9.03 1.28
C ILE A 18 -3.36 9.71 1.14
N VAL A 19 -4.33 9.23 1.92
CA VAL A 19 -5.69 9.75 1.93
C VAL A 19 -5.80 10.88 2.95
N ILE A 20 -6.20 12.06 2.48
CA ILE A 20 -6.39 13.27 3.31
C ILE A 20 -7.84 13.71 3.15
N ALA A 21 -8.52 14.02 4.25
CA ALA A 21 -9.89 14.50 4.18
C ALA A 21 -9.92 16.01 3.84
N ALA A 22 -10.70 16.40 2.83
CA ALA A 22 -10.83 17.79 2.38
C ALA A 22 -11.58 18.69 3.37
N ASP A 23 -12.32 18.10 4.31
CA ASP A 23 -13.06 18.81 5.37
C ASP A 23 -12.22 19.02 6.64
N ASP A 24 -10.98 18.54 6.65
CA ASP A 24 -10.09 18.56 7.81
C ASP A 24 -8.76 19.26 7.46
N THR A 25 -7.85 19.29 8.42
CA THR A 25 -6.46 19.74 8.25
C THR A 25 -5.51 18.55 8.13
N VAL A 26 -4.28 18.81 7.69
CA VAL A 26 -3.23 17.77 7.65
C VAL A 26 -2.85 17.39 9.09
N MET A 27 -3.47 16.32 9.57
CA MET A 27 -3.25 15.79 10.91
C MET A 27 -1.83 15.22 11.10
N PRO A 28 -1.29 15.21 12.34
CA PRO A 28 0.01 14.63 12.68
C PRO A 28 0.25 13.22 12.12
N GLN A 29 -0.79 12.37 12.10
CA GLN A 29 -0.69 11.00 11.60
C GLN A 29 -0.43 10.94 10.09
N THR A 30 -0.94 11.91 9.33
CA THR A 30 -0.69 12.05 7.89
C THR A 30 0.78 12.43 7.65
N ILE A 31 1.31 13.35 8.45
CA ILE A 31 2.73 13.76 8.38
C ILE A 31 3.65 12.59 8.71
N GLU A 32 3.33 11.83 9.75
CA GLU A 32 4.06 10.59 10.03
C GLU A 32 4.05 9.66 8.83
N ALA A 33 2.89 9.42 8.21
CA ALA A 33 2.80 8.55 7.04
C ALA A 33 3.65 9.05 5.86
N ILE A 34 3.63 10.36 5.58
CA ILE A 34 4.47 10.99 4.55
C ILE A 34 5.96 10.76 4.84
N ASN A 35 6.39 11.02 6.08
CA ASN A 35 7.79 10.85 6.47
C ASN A 35 8.26 9.39 6.32
N HIS A 36 7.40 8.41 6.62
CA HIS A 36 7.74 7.00 6.42
C HIS A 36 7.89 6.63 4.95
N ALA A 37 6.99 7.13 4.09
CA ALA A 37 7.06 6.89 2.65
C ALA A 37 8.29 7.58 2.01
N GLN A 38 8.58 8.83 2.41
CA GLN A 38 9.78 9.55 1.98
C GLN A 38 11.07 8.86 2.45
N ALA A 39 11.12 8.40 3.71
CA ALA A 39 12.29 7.68 4.23
C ALA A 39 12.51 6.32 3.55
N ALA A 40 11.44 5.68 3.08
CA ALA A 40 11.51 4.46 2.28
C ALA A 40 11.78 4.71 0.79
N ASN A 41 11.83 5.98 0.36
CA ASN A 41 11.96 6.42 -1.03
C ASN A 41 10.89 5.82 -1.97
N VAL A 42 9.67 5.69 -1.46
CA VAL A 42 8.54 5.14 -2.21
C VAL A 42 7.72 6.29 -2.79
N PRO A 43 7.32 6.26 -4.07
CA PRO A 43 6.46 7.27 -4.66
C PRO A 43 5.13 7.39 -3.92
N ILE A 44 4.64 8.63 -3.84
CA ILE A 44 3.47 9.00 -3.04
C ILE A 44 2.43 9.63 -3.94
N VAL A 45 1.21 9.10 -3.88
CA VAL A 45 0.03 9.67 -4.52
C VAL A 45 -0.93 10.17 -3.44
N PHE A 46 -1.29 11.45 -3.50
CA PHE A 46 -2.23 12.06 -2.56
C PHE A 46 -3.67 11.92 -3.04
N ALA A 47 -4.55 11.38 -2.20
CA ALA A 47 -5.97 11.27 -2.46
C ALA A 47 -6.73 12.21 -1.50
N ILE A 48 -7.24 13.33 -2.01
CA ILE A 48 -8.03 14.30 -1.26
C ILE A 48 -9.48 13.83 -1.26
N ASN A 49 -9.93 13.24 -0.15
CA ASN A 49 -11.22 12.59 -0.01
C ASN A 49 -12.31 13.53 0.55
N LYS A 50 -13.58 13.12 0.45
CA LYS A 50 -14.79 13.82 0.91
C LYS A 50 -15.15 15.09 0.12
N MET A 51 -14.83 15.13 -1.17
CA MET A 51 -15.23 16.22 -2.08
C MET A 51 -16.76 16.32 -2.28
N ASP A 52 -17.53 15.39 -1.75
CA ASP A 52 -19.00 15.47 -1.71
C ASP A 52 -19.54 16.45 -0.66
N LYS A 53 -18.71 16.90 0.28
CA LYS A 53 -19.14 17.84 1.33
C LYS A 53 -19.01 19.30 0.89
N PRO A 54 -19.95 20.18 1.27
CA PRO A 54 -19.84 21.61 0.98
C PRO A 54 -18.69 22.30 1.73
N SER A 55 -18.22 21.70 2.82
CA SER A 55 -17.05 22.16 3.59
C SER A 55 -15.72 21.64 3.03
N ALA A 56 -15.73 20.90 1.93
CA ALA A 56 -14.51 20.36 1.33
C ALA A 56 -13.71 21.47 0.66
N ASN A 57 -12.44 21.61 1.05
CA ASN A 57 -11.54 22.56 0.44
C ASN A 57 -10.19 21.89 0.12
N ALA A 58 -10.03 21.48 -1.14
CA ALA A 58 -8.80 20.86 -1.62
C ALA A 58 -7.63 21.86 -1.70
N GLU A 59 -7.88 23.13 -2.03
CA GLU A 59 -6.83 24.16 -2.07
C GLU A 59 -6.17 24.36 -0.71
N LYS A 60 -6.96 24.38 0.37
CA LYS A 60 -6.43 24.48 1.74
C LYS A 60 -5.49 23.32 2.07
N ILE A 61 -5.83 22.10 1.66
CA ILE A 61 -4.95 20.92 1.85
C ILE A 61 -3.65 21.09 1.05
N ARG A 62 -3.72 21.54 -0.21
CA ARG A 62 -2.54 21.80 -1.04
C ARG A 62 -1.63 22.87 -0.41
N GLU A 63 -2.21 23.94 0.14
CA GLU A 63 -1.48 25.00 0.82
C GLU A 63 -0.76 24.48 2.09
N GLU A 64 -1.44 23.65 2.88
CA GLU A 64 -0.85 23.03 4.08
C GLU A 64 0.27 22.03 3.75
N LEU A 65 0.14 21.27 2.65
CA LEU A 65 1.19 20.40 2.15
C LEU A 65 2.40 21.22 1.66
N SER A 66 2.15 22.30 0.91
CA SER A 66 3.18 23.21 0.40
C SER A 66 3.99 23.86 1.54
N LYS A 67 3.32 24.32 2.61
CA LYS A 67 3.97 24.83 3.83
C LYS A 67 4.94 23.83 4.49
N ARG A 68 4.78 22.54 4.21
CA ARG A 68 5.60 21.44 4.72
C ARG A 68 6.59 20.91 3.67
N ASN A 69 6.84 21.68 2.61
CA ASN A 69 7.72 21.34 1.50
C ASN A 69 7.28 20.10 0.70
N ILE A 70 5.96 19.83 0.68
CA ILE A 70 5.34 18.78 -0.12
C ILE A 70 4.55 19.49 -1.23
N LEU A 71 5.22 19.69 -2.36
CA LEU A 71 4.61 20.32 -3.53
C LEU A 71 3.89 19.28 -4.36
N VAL A 72 2.60 19.52 -4.59
CA VAL A 72 1.75 18.72 -5.47
C VAL A 72 1.89 19.18 -6.93
N GLU A 73 1.56 18.30 -7.86
CA GLU A 73 1.65 18.50 -9.32
C GLU A 73 0.97 19.79 -9.80
N ASP A 74 -0.21 20.10 -9.28
CA ASP A 74 -0.97 21.33 -9.61
C ASP A 74 -0.18 22.62 -9.34
N TRP A 75 0.81 22.56 -8.46
CA TRP A 75 1.67 23.68 -8.04
C TRP A 75 3.10 23.54 -8.57
N GLY A 76 3.30 22.72 -9.61
CA GLY A 76 4.62 22.44 -10.21
C GLY A 76 5.49 21.49 -9.38
N GLY A 77 4.87 20.74 -8.48
CA GLY A 77 5.55 19.77 -7.62
C GLY A 77 5.73 18.39 -8.25
N LYS A 78 6.39 17.50 -7.51
CA LYS A 78 6.65 16.11 -7.93
C LYS A 78 5.58 15.12 -7.51
N TYR A 79 4.70 15.49 -6.58
CA TYR A 79 3.73 14.56 -6.00
C TYR A 79 2.39 14.66 -6.71
N GLN A 80 1.88 13.53 -7.22
CA GLN A 80 0.55 13.51 -7.80
C GLN A 80 -0.52 13.69 -6.74
N SER A 81 -1.54 14.49 -7.04
CA SER A 81 -2.72 14.65 -6.20
C SER A 81 -4.00 14.44 -7.00
N GLN A 82 -4.99 13.79 -6.40
CA GLN A 82 -6.32 13.61 -6.97
C GLN A 82 -7.41 13.87 -5.94
N GLU A 83 -8.38 14.66 -6.35
CA GLU A 83 -9.60 14.94 -5.59
C GLU A 83 -10.62 13.83 -5.83
N ILE A 84 -11.06 13.15 -4.76
CA ILE A 84 -11.98 12.01 -4.80
C ILE A 84 -13.15 12.16 -3.82
N SER A 85 -14.25 11.46 -4.10
CA SER A 85 -15.27 11.18 -3.10
C SER A 85 -15.47 9.68 -2.98
N ALA A 86 -14.94 9.09 -1.90
CA ALA A 86 -15.11 7.66 -1.63
C ALA A 86 -16.59 7.26 -1.44
N LYS A 87 -17.46 8.21 -1.05
CA LYS A 87 -18.90 7.94 -0.86
C LYS A 87 -19.67 7.91 -2.18
N LYS A 88 -19.36 8.84 -3.10
CA LYS A 88 -20.02 8.92 -4.41
C LYS A 88 -19.29 8.11 -5.49
N GLY A 89 -18.07 7.64 -5.22
CA GLY A 89 -17.19 7.02 -6.21
C GLY A 89 -16.61 8.01 -7.22
N THR A 90 -16.76 9.31 -7.00
CA THR A 90 -16.30 10.34 -7.96
C THR A 90 -14.78 10.38 -8.01
N ASN A 91 -14.22 10.39 -9.22
CA ASN A 91 -12.78 10.49 -9.53
C ASN A 91 -11.90 9.36 -8.96
N VAL A 92 -12.50 8.25 -8.52
CA VAL A 92 -11.72 7.08 -8.08
C VAL A 92 -10.99 6.45 -9.27
N ASP A 93 -11.63 6.43 -10.44
CA ASP A 93 -11.01 5.93 -11.67
C ASP A 93 -9.77 6.75 -12.06
N LEU A 94 -9.86 8.08 -11.96
CA LEU A 94 -8.74 8.99 -12.19
C LEU A 94 -7.58 8.76 -11.20
N LEU A 95 -7.89 8.45 -9.94
CA LEU A 95 -6.86 8.09 -8.96
C LEU A 95 -6.17 6.78 -9.35
N LEU A 96 -6.94 5.78 -9.83
CA LEU A 96 -6.38 4.52 -10.28
C LEU A 96 -5.50 4.71 -11.53
N GLU A 97 -5.91 5.53 -12.49
CA GLU A 97 -5.10 5.88 -13.66
C GLU A 97 -3.76 6.52 -13.27
N LYS A 98 -3.79 7.46 -12.33
CA LYS A 98 -2.57 8.09 -11.77
C LYS A 98 -1.65 7.08 -11.10
N VAL A 99 -2.20 6.17 -10.31
CA VAL A 99 -1.44 5.09 -9.67
C VAL A 99 -0.84 4.12 -10.70
N LEU A 100 -1.59 3.79 -11.75
CA LEU A 100 -1.10 2.95 -12.86
C LEU A 100 0.07 3.65 -13.59
N LEU A 101 -0.05 4.94 -13.86
CA LEU A 101 1.02 5.72 -14.49
C LEU A 101 2.31 5.72 -13.64
N GLU A 102 2.19 5.91 -12.32
CA GLU A 102 3.33 5.80 -11.41
C GLU A 102 3.94 4.39 -11.41
N ALA A 103 3.11 3.34 -11.43
CA ALA A 103 3.58 1.96 -11.51
C ALA A 103 4.35 1.67 -12.82
N GLU A 104 3.89 2.22 -13.95
CA GLU A 104 4.58 2.10 -15.24
C GLU A 104 5.93 2.82 -15.24
N MET A 105 6.02 4.01 -14.62
CA MET A 105 7.28 4.75 -14.50
C MET A 105 8.33 4.01 -13.64
N LEU A 106 7.89 3.18 -12.68
CA LEU A 106 8.78 2.39 -11.83
C LEU A 106 9.40 1.16 -12.54
N ASP A 107 8.90 0.77 -13.72
CA ASP A 107 9.35 -0.41 -14.48
C ASP A 107 9.50 -1.66 -13.59
N LEU A 108 8.42 -1.97 -12.85
CA LEU A 108 8.40 -3.02 -11.84
C LEU A 108 8.72 -4.38 -12.46
N LYS A 109 9.77 -5.03 -11.95
CA LYS A 109 10.25 -6.33 -12.44
C LYS A 109 10.26 -7.36 -11.33
N ALA A 110 9.64 -8.50 -11.60
CA ALA A 110 9.72 -9.69 -10.76
C ALA A 110 10.12 -10.91 -11.58
N ASN A 111 10.93 -11.79 -10.98
CA ASN A 111 11.30 -13.07 -11.58
C ASN A 111 10.51 -14.20 -10.92
N PRO A 112 9.53 -14.81 -11.60
CA PRO A 112 8.73 -15.91 -11.04
C PRO A 112 9.47 -17.26 -11.04
N LYS A 113 10.55 -17.42 -11.82
CA LYS A 113 11.23 -18.71 -12.01
C LYS A 113 12.18 -19.10 -10.86
N ARG A 114 12.42 -18.20 -9.91
CA ARG A 114 13.30 -18.45 -8.75
C ARG A 114 12.51 -18.95 -7.53
N PRO A 115 13.18 -19.49 -6.50
CA PRO A 115 12.53 -19.82 -5.23
C PRO A 115 11.78 -18.61 -4.66
N ALA A 116 10.63 -18.87 -4.05
CA ALA A 116 9.78 -17.83 -3.49
C ALA A 116 10.49 -17.08 -2.35
N HIS A 117 10.47 -15.75 -2.44
CA HIS A 117 10.88 -14.86 -1.37
C HIS A 117 9.77 -13.83 -1.14
N GLY A 118 9.48 -13.57 0.12
CA GLY A 118 8.37 -12.71 0.50
C GLY A 118 8.42 -12.35 1.97
N THR A 119 7.50 -11.48 2.37
CA THR A 119 7.41 -10.97 3.73
C THR A 119 6.12 -11.43 4.40
N ILE A 120 6.20 -11.85 5.66
CA ILE A 120 5.03 -12.16 6.47
C ILE A 120 4.38 -10.85 6.93
N LEU A 121 3.12 -10.67 6.56
CA LEU A 121 2.30 -9.53 6.97
C LEU A 121 1.75 -9.76 8.37
N GLU A 122 1.10 -10.91 8.56
CA GLU A 122 0.42 -11.29 9.80
C GLU A 122 0.53 -12.78 10.04
N SER A 123 0.52 -13.19 11.30
CA SER A 123 0.46 -14.60 11.72
C SER A 123 -0.59 -14.78 12.80
N SER A 124 -1.42 -15.80 12.68
CA SER A 124 -2.48 -16.11 13.63
C SER A 124 -2.66 -17.63 13.82
N LEU A 125 -3.34 -18.02 14.89
CA LEU A 125 -3.72 -19.41 15.15
C LEU A 125 -5.21 -19.57 14.84
N ASP A 126 -5.54 -20.42 13.87
CA ASP A 126 -6.90 -20.80 13.53
C ASP A 126 -7.23 -22.17 14.14
N LYS A 127 -8.42 -22.29 14.75
CA LYS A 127 -8.83 -23.51 15.46
C LYS A 127 -8.98 -24.74 14.55
N GLY A 128 -9.25 -24.55 13.25
CA GLY A 128 -9.40 -25.65 12.29
C GLY A 128 -8.16 -25.88 11.43
N ARG A 129 -7.39 -24.82 11.12
CA ARG A 129 -6.26 -24.87 10.20
C ARG A 129 -4.89 -24.86 10.89
N GLY A 130 -4.84 -24.64 12.20
CA GLY A 130 -3.61 -24.48 12.96
C GLY A 130 -2.96 -23.12 12.71
N TYR A 131 -1.63 -23.06 12.65
CA TYR A 131 -0.92 -21.81 12.39
C TYR A 131 -1.12 -21.34 10.95
N VAL A 132 -1.58 -20.11 10.79
CA VAL A 132 -1.79 -19.45 9.50
C VAL A 132 -0.93 -18.20 9.43
N ALA A 133 -0.29 -17.97 8.28
CA ALA A 133 0.45 -16.76 8.00
C ALA A 133 -0.04 -16.14 6.70
N LYS A 134 -0.21 -14.82 6.69
CA LYS A 134 -0.45 -14.03 5.48
C LYS A 134 0.91 -13.56 4.96
N ILE A 135 1.21 -13.92 3.72
CA ILE A 135 2.53 -13.69 3.11
C ILE A 135 2.32 -12.87 1.84
N LEU A 136 3.11 -11.83 1.67
CA LEU A 136 3.26 -11.16 0.38
C LEU A 136 4.48 -11.76 -0.32
N VAL A 137 4.26 -12.46 -1.44
CA VAL A 137 5.34 -12.95 -2.29
C VAL A 137 5.85 -11.78 -3.11
N GLN A 138 7.13 -11.46 -2.98
CA GLN A 138 7.74 -10.35 -3.73
C GLN A 138 8.45 -10.88 -4.98
N THR A 139 8.96 -12.11 -4.91
CA THR A 139 9.75 -12.68 -5.99
C THR A 139 9.66 -14.21 -5.97
N GLY A 140 9.74 -14.85 -7.14
CA GLY A 140 9.58 -16.30 -7.26
C GLY A 140 8.13 -16.76 -7.12
N THR A 141 7.89 -18.06 -7.25
CA THR A 141 6.55 -18.65 -7.11
C THR A 141 6.50 -19.59 -5.92
N LEU A 142 5.59 -19.33 -4.98
CA LEU A 142 5.33 -20.21 -3.85
C LEU A 142 4.31 -21.27 -4.25
N LYS A 143 4.60 -22.54 -3.99
CA LYS A 143 3.70 -23.66 -4.32
C LYS A 143 3.27 -24.42 -3.08
N GLN A 144 2.10 -25.03 -3.18
CA GLN A 144 1.62 -25.95 -2.14
C GLN A 144 2.58 -27.15 -2.04
N GLY A 145 2.99 -27.49 -0.82
CA GLY A 145 3.96 -28.55 -0.55
C GLY A 145 5.40 -28.07 -0.39
N ASP A 146 5.71 -26.82 -0.74
CA ASP A 146 7.04 -26.22 -0.56
C ASP A 146 7.40 -26.12 0.93
N LEU A 147 8.69 -26.20 1.21
CA LEU A 147 9.24 -25.93 2.52
C LEU A 147 9.53 -24.43 2.64
N VAL A 148 8.95 -23.78 3.63
CA VAL A 148 9.15 -22.35 3.91
C VAL A 148 9.91 -22.19 5.22
N MET A 149 10.81 -21.22 5.24
CA MET A 149 11.56 -20.81 6.43
C MET A 149 11.31 -19.33 6.68
N ALA A 150 10.92 -18.99 7.90
CA ALA A 150 10.70 -17.62 8.33
C ALA A 150 11.31 -17.40 9.72
N GLY A 151 12.41 -16.64 9.75
CA GLY A 151 13.20 -16.46 10.96
C GLY A 151 13.77 -17.79 11.45
N ILE A 152 13.40 -18.17 12.68
CA ILE A 152 13.83 -19.43 13.32
C ILE A 152 12.86 -20.60 13.07
N THR A 153 11.73 -20.35 12.40
CA THR A 153 10.66 -21.33 12.20
C THR A 153 10.72 -21.91 10.79
N MET A 154 10.54 -23.22 10.68
CA MET A 154 10.35 -23.91 9.39
C MET A 154 9.00 -24.61 9.34
N GLY A 155 8.42 -24.69 8.15
CA GLY A 155 7.15 -25.40 7.95
C GLY A 155 6.98 -25.81 6.50
N ARG A 156 6.05 -26.74 6.27
CA ARG A 156 5.61 -27.13 4.92
C ARG A 156 4.27 -26.48 4.63
N VAL A 157 4.12 -25.90 3.44
CA VAL A 157 2.86 -25.30 2.99
C VAL A 157 1.82 -26.41 2.81
N LYS A 158 0.86 -26.51 3.73
CA LYS A 158 -0.22 -27.50 3.65
C LYS A 158 -1.33 -27.08 2.70
N ALA A 159 -1.72 -25.82 2.73
CA ALA A 159 -2.75 -25.24 1.89
C ALA A 159 -2.50 -23.74 1.76
N MET A 160 -2.88 -23.16 0.61
CA MET A 160 -2.82 -21.72 0.38
C MET A 160 -4.21 -21.22 -0.04
N TYR A 161 -4.53 -20.01 0.40
CA TYR A 161 -5.79 -19.35 0.12
C TYR A 161 -5.53 -17.89 -0.23
N ASN A 162 -6.30 -17.33 -1.16
CA ASN A 162 -6.30 -15.89 -1.43
C ASN A 162 -7.17 -15.12 -0.40
N GLU A 163 -7.21 -13.80 -0.53
CA GLU A 163 -8.00 -12.90 0.31
C GLU A 163 -9.52 -13.18 0.26
N ARG A 164 -9.99 -13.86 -0.78
CA ARG A 164 -11.38 -14.32 -0.93
C ARG A 164 -11.63 -15.74 -0.39
N ASN A 165 -10.68 -16.30 0.36
CA ASN A 165 -10.71 -17.67 0.88
C ASN A 165 -10.78 -18.77 -0.20
N GLN A 166 -10.44 -18.46 -1.45
CA GLN A 166 -10.37 -19.45 -2.52
C GLN A 166 -9.03 -20.17 -2.45
N ALA A 167 -9.06 -21.50 -2.60
CA ALA A 167 -7.85 -22.30 -2.57
C ALA A 167 -7.01 -22.05 -3.83
N ILE A 168 -5.72 -21.80 -3.63
CA ILE A 168 -4.73 -21.60 -4.71
C ILE A 168 -3.62 -22.63 -4.59
N LYS A 169 -3.07 -23.07 -5.73
CA LYS A 169 -1.97 -24.05 -5.79
C LYS A 169 -0.59 -23.39 -5.91
N GLU A 170 -0.57 -22.20 -6.49
CA GLU A 170 0.63 -21.39 -6.69
C GLU A 170 0.32 -19.91 -6.44
N ALA A 171 1.30 -19.19 -5.93
CA ALA A 171 1.26 -17.74 -5.72
C ALA A 171 2.53 -17.14 -6.34
N GLY A 172 2.35 -16.31 -7.37
CA GLY A 172 3.42 -15.56 -8.01
C GLY A 172 3.74 -14.25 -7.29
N PRO A 173 4.79 -13.55 -7.73
CA PRO A 173 5.13 -12.21 -7.29
C PRO A 173 4.26 -11.14 -7.97
#